data_AF-A0A847YC71-F1
#
_entry.id   AF-A0A847YC71-F1
#
_cell.length_a   1.000
_cell.length_b   1.000
_cell.length_c   1.000
_cell.angle_alpha   90.00
_cell.angle_beta   90.00
_cell.angle_gamma   90.00
#
_symmetry.space_group_name_H-M   'P 1'
#
loop_
_entity.id
_entity.type
_entity.pdbx_description
1 polymer ?
#
loop_
_entity_poly.entity_id
_entity_poly.type
_entity_poly.pdbx_seq_one_letter_code
_entity_poly.pdbx_strand_id
1 'polypeptide(L)'
;MPAVRFRGRSSDRLLSGCLTVCTFLMPVLAGDGKAAAQSSPVWMMDFSYLGERIQGTPLTWSENTLCVLARDGRLLYLDRDKASDFRKIADRFQALDFAGFKAAVLREFGNDFSVTSSTHYLIISPQGVSHAWKDRLEHLFRSATRYYSTRGFPLRNPDFLLPAVICPTWESFQRTAAREGTQLPPGTLGYYDRLSNRILLWDAGSGNPRDRGGIHVLAHEGFHQWAFNVGLHNRVNPPPLWVAEGLATLFESSGVFGGDPYSPASRRVHPARLATFTAAHAGRDHAQWLRKIVQSDAPFRENPALAYAEAWAAAFYFTEREPAKFVTYLRAVNDREPSAGISGRDREAEFTGVFGSDWGNLETRIGRFLSTLRP
;
A
#
# COMPACT_ATOMS: atom_id res chain seq x y z
N MET A 1 -20.30 -22.89 -45.96
CA MET A 1 -20.65 -21.48 -45.72
C MET A 1 -22.16 -21.37 -45.70
N PRO A 2 -22.77 -20.91 -44.59
CA PRO A 2 -23.09 -19.49 -44.48
C PRO A 2 -22.82 -18.90 -43.09
N ALA A 3 -22.80 -17.56 -43.06
CA ALA A 3 -22.43 -16.69 -41.95
C ALA A 3 -23.54 -16.51 -40.91
N VAL A 4 -23.15 -16.40 -39.64
CA VAL A 4 -24.02 -15.93 -38.54
C VAL A 4 -23.43 -14.64 -37.98
N ARG A 5 -24.13 -13.53 -38.24
CA ARG A 5 -23.89 -12.21 -37.64
C ARG A 5 -24.45 -12.21 -36.21
N PHE A 6 -23.62 -11.92 -35.21
CA PHE A 6 -24.12 -11.51 -33.89
C PHE A 6 -24.21 -9.99 -33.80
N ARG A 7 -25.44 -9.51 -33.67
CA ARG A 7 -25.79 -8.12 -33.32
C ARG A 7 -25.37 -7.87 -31.87
N GLY A 8 -24.42 -6.96 -31.67
CA GLY A 8 -24.14 -6.40 -30.35
C GLY A 8 -25.32 -5.53 -29.89
N ARG A 9 -26.01 -5.96 -28.83
CA ARG A 9 -26.85 -5.08 -28.03
C ARG A 9 -25.96 -4.47 -26.95
N SER A 10 -25.85 -3.14 -26.98
CA SER A 10 -25.43 -2.34 -25.84
C SER A 10 -26.39 -2.62 -24.68
N SER A 11 -25.85 -3.04 -23.55
CA SER A 11 -26.53 -2.93 -22.28
C SER A 11 -25.63 -2.16 -21.33
N ASP A 12 -25.94 -0.88 -21.17
CA ASP A 12 -25.63 -0.11 -19.99
C ASP A 12 -26.17 -0.87 -18.78
N ARG A 13 -25.27 -1.58 -18.08
CA ARG A 13 -25.51 -2.04 -16.72
C ARG A 13 -24.36 -1.53 -15.88
N LEU A 14 -24.70 -0.58 -15.01
CA LEU A 14 -23.91 -0.11 -13.90
C LEU A 14 -23.26 -1.31 -13.20
N LEU A 15 -21.94 -1.45 -13.37
CA LEU A 15 -21.11 -2.39 -12.62
C LEU A 15 -21.05 -1.91 -11.17
N SER A 16 -22.09 -2.24 -10.40
CA SER A 16 -22.01 -2.32 -8.94
C SER A 16 -21.36 -3.66 -8.58
N GLY A 17 -20.10 -3.81 -8.99
CA GLY A 17 -19.25 -4.95 -8.65
C GLY A 17 -18.25 -4.51 -7.60
N CYS A 18 -18.21 -5.21 -6.46
CA CYS A 18 -17.19 -5.00 -5.44
C CYS A 18 -15.80 -5.17 -6.08
N LEU A 19 -15.06 -4.08 -6.27
CA LEU A 19 -13.62 -4.18 -6.54
C LEU A 19 -12.97 -4.81 -5.32
N THR A 20 -12.43 -6.01 -5.49
CA THR A 20 -11.55 -6.61 -4.49
C THR A 20 -10.14 -6.14 -4.83
N VAL A 21 -9.66 -5.18 -4.05
CA VAL A 21 -8.30 -4.66 -4.12
C VAL A 21 -7.51 -5.43 -3.06
N CYS A 22 -6.38 -6.03 -3.44
CA CYS A 22 -5.68 -7.02 -2.62
C CYS A 22 -4.28 -6.53 -2.30
N THR A 23 -4.11 -5.96 -1.11
CA THR A 23 -2.79 -5.73 -0.54
C THR A 23 -2.24 -7.03 0.01
N PHE A 24 -1.15 -7.55 -0.57
CA PHE A 24 -0.49 -8.75 -0.06
C PHE A 24 0.43 -8.38 1.12
N LEU A 25 -0.14 -8.36 2.32
CA LEU A 25 0.64 -8.32 3.56
C LEU A 25 0.97 -9.75 4.00
N MET A 26 2.02 -10.34 3.40
CA MET A 26 2.56 -11.63 3.85
C MET A 26 3.03 -11.51 5.32
N PRO A 27 2.58 -12.37 6.23
CA PRO A 27 3.17 -12.45 7.57
C PRO A 27 4.58 -13.01 7.44
N VAL A 28 5.57 -12.30 7.99
CA VAL A 28 6.93 -12.81 8.10
C VAL A 28 7.00 -13.65 9.37
N LEU A 29 7.35 -14.93 9.23
CA LEU A 29 7.73 -15.76 10.36
C LEU A 29 9.17 -15.39 10.76
N ALA A 30 9.32 -14.54 11.76
CA ALA A 30 10.62 -14.27 12.39
C ALA A 30 10.71 -15.05 13.71
N GLY A 31 11.87 -15.61 14.03
CA GLY A 31 12.12 -16.22 15.34
C GLY A 31 12.17 -15.17 16.45
N ASP A 32 11.88 -15.57 17.68
CA ASP A 32 11.92 -14.74 18.90
C ASP A 32 13.34 -14.19 19.16
N GLY A 33 13.66 -13.08 18.50
CA GLY A 33 14.92 -12.37 18.66
C GLY A 33 14.65 -10.87 18.79
N LYS A 34 15.05 -10.29 19.92
CA LYS A 34 15.03 -8.84 20.13
C LYS A 34 16.02 -8.20 19.13
N ALA A 35 15.50 -7.57 18.10
CA ALA A 35 16.27 -6.67 17.25
C ALA A 35 15.88 -5.24 17.57
N ALA A 36 16.86 -4.34 17.64
CA ALA A 36 16.65 -2.92 17.94
C ALA A 36 16.37 -2.12 16.66
N ALA A 37 15.31 -1.33 16.65
CA ALA A 37 14.97 -0.39 15.59
C ALA A 37 15.83 0.88 15.69
N GLN A 38 16.52 1.23 14.61
CA GLN A 38 17.28 2.49 14.53
C GLN A 38 17.05 3.20 13.18
N SER A 39 16.71 4.48 13.26
CA SER A 39 16.64 5.41 12.12
C SER A 39 18.01 6.05 11.84
N SER A 40 18.75 5.44 10.91
CA SER A 40 19.94 5.93 10.13
C SER A 40 21.23 6.36 10.88
N PRO A 41 22.44 6.15 10.29
CA PRO A 41 22.72 5.68 8.95
C PRO A 41 22.86 4.16 8.90
N VAL A 42 21.98 3.54 8.15
CA VAL A 42 22.03 2.11 7.86
C VAL A 42 23.17 1.95 6.85
N TRP A 43 24.30 1.45 7.33
CA TRP A 43 25.51 1.20 6.54
C TRP A 43 25.25 0.14 5.47
N MET A 44 26.03 0.12 4.41
CA MET A 44 25.84 -0.86 3.34
C MET A 44 26.78 -2.04 3.51
N MET A 45 26.25 -3.24 3.28
CA MET A 45 26.97 -4.49 3.31
C MET A 45 26.88 -5.24 1.99
N ASP A 46 27.89 -6.06 1.75
CA ASP A 46 27.97 -7.04 0.69
C ASP A 46 28.19 -8.41 1.33
N PHE A 47 27.43 -9.42 0.90
CA PHE A 47 27.51 -10.77 1.46
C PHE A 47 27.07 -11.81 0.42
N SER A 48 27.45 -13.06 0.65
CA SER A 48 26.98 -14.19 -0.16
C SER A 48 25.77 -14.84 0.49
N TYR A 49 24.74 -15.13 -0.30
CA TYR A 49 23.58 -15.92 0.10
C TYR A 49 23.29 -16.95 -0.96
N LEU A 50 23.39 -18.24 -0.63
CA LEU A 50 23.20 -19.35 -1.58
C LEU A 50 24.02 -19.22 -2.87
N GLY A 51 25.24 -18.67 -2.77
CA GLY A 51 26.15 -18.47 -3.91
C GLY A 51 25.96 -17.13 -4.66
N GLU A 52 24.88 -16.40 -4.41
CA GLU A 52 24.63 -15.09 -5.01
C GLU A 52 25.20 -13.97 -4.13
N ARG A 53 25.71 -12.89 -4.76
CA ARG A 53 26.14 -11.69 -4.02
C ARG A 53 24.96 -10.75 -3.85
N ILE A 54 24.70 -10.36 -2.60
CA ILE A 54 23.66 -9.41 -2.24
C ILE A 54 24.32 -8.17 -1.64
N GLN A 55 23.89 -7.01 -2.12
CA GLN A 55 24.23 -5.71 -1.56
C GLN A 55 23.00 -5.02 -1.01
N GLY A 56 23.11 -4.47 0.19
CA GLY A 56 22.01 -3.79 0.83
C GLY A 56 22.36 -3.33 2.23
N THR A 57 21.34 -2.93 2.97
CA THR A 57 21.51 -2.48 4.34
C THR A 57 20.73 -3.38 5.30
N PRO A 58 21.34 -3.86 6.39
CA PRO A 58 20.65 -4.72 7.34
C PRO A 58 19.65 -3.88 8.14
N LEU A 59 18.38 -4.26 8.10
CA LEU A 59 17.31 -3.65 8.88
C LEU A 59 17.05 -4.41 10.19
N THR A 60 17.24 -5.72 10.17
CA THR A 60 17.05 -6.60 11.32
C THR A 60 18.03 -7.75 11.20
N TRP A 61 18.65 -8.12 12.31
CA TRP A 61 19.64 -9.19 12.36
C TRP A 61 19.45 -9.99 13.64
N SER A 62 19.12 -11.27 13.50
CA SER A 62 19.03 -12.25 14.59
C SER A 62 19.85 -13.50 14.28
N GLU A 63 19.80 -14.50 15.15
CA GLU A 63 20.48 -15.78 14.95
C GLU A 63 19.96 -16.53 13.71
N ASN A 64 18.66 -16.42 13.44
CA ASN A 64 18.00 -17.20 12.39
C ASN A 64 17.60 -16.35 11.18
N THR A 65 17.39 -15.04 11.36
CA THR A 65 16.81 -14.19 10.32
C THR A 65 17.68 -12.98 10.05
N LEU A 66 17.88 -12.70 8.76
CA LEU A 66 18.50 -11.49 8.27
C LEU A 66 17.51 -10.74 7.38
N CYS A 67 17.06 -9.57 7.83
CA CYS A 67 16.24 -8.66 7.03
C CYS A 67 17.13 -7.61 6.38
N VAL A 68 17.13 -7.55 5.05
CA VAL A 68 17.97 -6.64 4.27
C VAL A 68 17.11 -5.81 3.33
N LEU A 69 17.31 -4.49 3.34
CA LEU A 69 16.86 -3.63 2.25
C LEU A 69 17.94 -3.64 1.16
N ALA A 70 17.65 -4.32 0.05
CA ALA A 70 18.52 -4.36 -1.10
C ALA A 70 18.55 -3.01 -1.83
N ARG A 71 19.60 -2.78 -2.62
CA ARG A 71 19.82 -1.50 -3.33
C ARG A 71 18.72 -1.17 -4.36
N ASP A 72 17.98 -2.17 -4.84
CA ASP A 72 16.84 -2.01 -5.74
C ASP A 72 15.51 -1.75 -5.01
N GLY A 73 15.55 -1.61 -3.68
CA GLY A 73 14.37 -1.39 -2.85
C GLY A 73 13.65 -2.67 -2.44
N ARG A 74 14.13 -3.87 -2.80
CA ARG A 74 13.54 -5.11 -2.29
C ARG A 74 13.82 -5.29 -0.81
N LEU A 75 12.82 -5.81 -0.09
CA LEU A 75 12.96 -6.23 1.30
C LEU A 75 13.15 -7.75 1.33
N LEU A 76 14.34 -8.19 1.70
CA LEU A 76 14.73 -9.59 1.73
C LEU A 76 14.68 -10.11 3.15
N TYR A 77 13.96 -11.20 3.37
CA TYR A 77 14.01 -11.98 4.61
C TYR A 77 14.74 -13.27 4.29
N LEU A 78 15.95 -13.39 4.83
CA LEU A 78 16.90 -14.44 4.50
C LEU A 78 17.17 -15.28 5.74
N ASP A 79 17.37 -16.59 5.55
CA ASP A 79 17.87 -17.45 6.61
C ASP A 79 19.33 -17.06 6.89
N ARG A 80 19.62 -16.70 8.15
CA ARG A 80 20.92 -16.13 8.50
C ARG A 80 22.05 -17.14 8.29
N ASP A 81 21.81 -18.43 8.55
CA ASP A 81 22.78 -19.52 8.42
C ASP A 81 23.25 -19.77 6.97
N LYS A 82 22.42 -19.44 5.98
CA LYS A 82 22.74 -19.51 4.54
C LYS A 82 23.55 -18.31 4.03
N ALA A 83 23.77 -17.30 4.87
CA ALA A 83 24.50 -16.09 4.53
C ALA A 83 25.94 -16.09 5.09
N SER A 84 26.92 -15.69 4.28
CA SER A 84 28.35 -15.70 4.62
C SER A 84 29.13 -14.55 3.96
N ASP A 85 30.41 -14.40 4.31
CA ASP A 85 31.33 -13.40 3.71
C ASP A 85 30.79 -11.96 3.75
N PHE A 86 30.35 -11.54 4.94
CA PHE A 86 29.86 -10.19 5.19
C PHE A 86 31.00 -9.19 5.17
N ARG A 87 30.82 -8.13 4.38
CA ARG A 87 31.74 -7.00 4.30
C ARG A 87 30.95 -5.72 4.35
N LYS A 88 31.35 -4.80 5.23
CA LYS A 88 30.87 -3.43 5.17
C LYS A 88 31.51 -2.75 3.96
N ILE A 89 30.70 -2.21 3.06
CA ILE A 89 31.15 -1.58 1.80
C ILE A 89 30.87 -0.07 1.73
N ALA A 90 30.00 0.47 2.60
CA ALA A 90 29.81 1.91 2.76
C ALA A 90 29.24 2.27 4.13
N ASP A 91 29.45 3.52 4.57
CA ASP A 91 28.86 4.06 5.82
C ASP A 91 27.41 4.50 5.68
N ARG A 92 26.87 4.52 4.45
CA ARG A 92 25.50 4.92 4.15
C ARG A 92 24.91 4.01 3.08
N PHE A 93 23.62 3.74 3.19
CA PHE A 93 22.85 3.08 2.14
C PHE A 93 22.86 3.91 0.86
N GLN A 94 23.05 3.22 -0.28
CA GLN A 94 22.99 3.81 -1.60
C GLN A 94 22.13 2.92 -2.49
N ALA A 95 20.95 3.42 -2.87
CA ALA A 95 20.12 2.76 -3.85
C ALA A 95 20.82 2.62 -5.21
N LEU A 96 20.29 1.75 -6.07
CA LEU A 96 20.67 1.73 -7.47
C LEU A 96 20.27 3.05 -8.13
N ASP A 97 21.17 3.59 -8.94
CA ASP A 97 20.80 4.63 -9.89
C ASP A 97 19.94 4.04 -11.02
N PHE A 98 19.44 4.91 -11.91
CA PHE A 98 18.59 4.46 -13.00
C PHE A 98 19.27 3.42 -13.90
N ALA A 99 20.57 3.56 -14.20
CA ALA A 99 21.29 2.64 -15.06
C ALA A 99 21.42 1.24 -14.44
N GLY A 100 21.80 1.18 -13.16
CA GLY A 100 21.89 -0.06 -12.40
C GLY A 100 20.54 -0.75 -12.23
N PHE A 101 19.50 0.03 -11.93
CA PHE A 101 18.14 -0.51 -11.79
C PHE A 101 17.61 -1.02 -13.13
N LYS A 102 17.76 -0.26 -14.21
CA LYS A 102 17.41 -0.70 -15.57
C LYS A 102 18.12 -2.01 -15.93
N ALA A 103 19.42 -2.12 -15.67
CA ALA A 103 20.16 -3.35 -15.93
C ALA A 103 19.63 -4.55 -15.12
N ALA A 104 19.29 -4.34 -13.85
CA ALA A 104 18.70 -5.37 -13.00
C ALA A 104 17.34 -5.83 -13.54
N VAL A 105 16.47 -4.91 -13.94
CA VAL A 105 15.16 -5.21 -14.52
C VAL A 105 15.28 -5.95 -15.85
N LEU A 106 16.18 -5.54 -16.75
CA LEU A 106 16.36 -6.21 -18.03
C LEU A 106 16.93 -7.62 -17.90
N ARG A 107 17.77 -7.88 -16.88
CA ARG A 107 18.20 -9.25 -16.55
C ARG A 107 17.04 -10.13 -16.08
N GLU A 108 16.09 -9.55 -15.35
CA GLU A 108 14.95 -10.28 -14.79
C GLU A 108 13.81 -10.49 -15.81
N PHE A 109 13.44 -9.47 -16.56
CA PHE A 109 12.29 -9.48 -17.46
C PHE A 109 12.65 -9.80 -18.91
N GLY A 110 13.92 -9.65 -19.30
CA GLY A 110 14.40 -9.81 -20.67
C GLY A 110 14.29 -8.54 -21.52
N ASN A 111 14.81 -8.62 -22.75
CA ASN A 111 14.95 -7.48 -23.66
C ASN A 111 13.64 -7.03 -24.34
N ASP A 112 12.56 -7.81 -24.19
CA ASP A 112 11.22 -7.44 -24.69
C ASP A 112 10.55 -6.36 -23.82
N PHE A 113 11.15 -6.06 -22.66
CA PHE A 113 10.72 -4.99 -21.78
C PHE A 113 11.50 -3.70 -22.03
N SER A 114 10.80 -2.59 -21.83
CA SER A 114 11.32 -1.24 -21.78
C SER A 114 11.30 -0.75 -20.33
N VAL A 115 12.30 0.06 -19.99
CA VAL A 115 12.42 0.70 -18.68
C VAL A 115 12.56 2.20 -18.88
N THR A 116 11.62 2.95 -18.32
CA THR A 116 11.65 4.42 -18.32
C THR A 116 11.55 4.93 -16.89
N SER A 117 11.91 6.20 -16.65
CA SER A 117 11.87 6.79 -15.31
C SER A 117 11.27 8.20 -15.29
N SER A 118 10.84 8.59 -14.11
CA SER A 118 10.43 9.94 -13.72
C SER A 118 11.22 10.39 -12.50
N THR A 119 10.76 11.43 -11.82
CA THR A 119 11.37 11.90 -10.57
C THR A 119 11.33 10.81 -9.50
N HIS A 120 10.18 10.14 -9.33
CA HIS A 120 9.96 9.18 -8.26
C HIS A 120 9.77 7.74 -8.74
N TYR A 121 9.46 7.49 -10.01
CA TYR A 121 9.06 6.16 -10.49
C TYR A 121 10.00 5.60 -11.55
N LEU A 122 10.06 4.27 -11.59
CA LEU A 122 10.64 3.48 -12.66
C LEU A 122 9.52 2.62 -13.27
N ILE A 123 9.22 2.84 -14.54
CA ILE A 123 8.15 2.14 -15.25
C ILE A 123 8.76 0.99 -16.04
N ILE A 124 8.26 -0.22 -15.77
CA ILE A 124 8.65 -1.48 -16.38
C ILE A 124 7.47 -1.96 -17.21
N SER A 125 7.63 -2.07 -18.52
CA SER A 125 6.54 -2.52 -19.40
C SER A 125 7.08 -3.17 -20.65
N PRO A 126 6.31 -4.04 -21.33
CA PRO A 126 6.64 -4.42 -22.71
C PRO A 126 6.89 -3.20 -23.59
N GLN A 127 7.68 -3.35 -24.64
CA GLN A 127 7.88 -2.29 -25.63
C GLN A 127 6.53 -1.84 -26.22
N GLY A 128 6.35 -0.53 -26.41
CA GLY A 128 5.14 0.05 -27.02
C GLY A 128 3.98 0.38 -26.06
N VAL A 129 4.12 0.10 -24.76
CA VAL A 129 3.15 0.56 -23.74
C VAL A 129 3.25 2.08 -23.54
N SER A 130 2.11 2.73 -23.29
CA SER A 130 1.99 4.19 -23.18
C SER A 130 2.87 4.78 -22.08
N HIS A 131 3.57 5.88 -22.40
CA HIS A 131 4.33 6.67 -21.43
C HIS A 131 3.44 7.45 -20.43
N ALA A 132 2.12 7.53 -20.64
CA ALA A 132 1.21 8.26 -19.77
C ALA A 132 1.17 7.73 -18.33
N TRP A 133 1.59 6.49 -18.10
CA TRP A 133 1.69 5.90 -16.76
C TRP A 133 2.64 6.66 -15.83
N LYS A 134 3.75 7.16 -16.38
CA LYS A 134 4.70 8.00 -15.62
C LYS A 134 4.00 9.23 -15.07
N ASP A 135 3.26 9.96 -15.89
CA ASP A 135 2.61 11.20 -15.48
C ASP A 135 1.51 10.97 -14.44
N ARG A 136 0.81 9.83 -14.54
CA ARG A 136 -0.24 9.43 -13.58
C ARG A 136 0.31 9.07 -12.22
N LEU A 137 1.39 8.30 -12.18
CA LEU A 137 2.06 7.94 -10.94
C LEU A 137 2.67 9.18 -10.27
N GLU A 138 3.26 10.08 -11.06
CA GLU A 138 3.73 11.37 -10.55
C GLU A 138 2.58 12.26 -10.04
N HIS A 139 1.41 12.24 -10.70
CA HIS A 139 0.22 12.93 -10.20
C HIS A 139 -0.29 12.34 -8.89
N LEU A 140 -0.29 11.01 -8.75
CA LEU A 140 -0.60 10.31 -7.50
C LEU A 140 0.35 10.75 -6.39
N PHE A 141 1.66 10.70 -6.62
CA PHE A 141 2.68 11.06 -5.64
C PHE A 141 2.50 12.49 -5.14
N ARG A 142 2.32 13.46 -6.06
CA ARG A 142 2.09 14.87 -5.70
C ARG A 142 0.77 15.04 -4.94
N SER A 143 -0.29 14.37 -5.36
CA SER A 143 -1.61 14.47 -4.72
C SER A 143 -1.59 13.94 -3.29
N ALA A 144 -1.04 12.74 -3.08
CA ALA A 144 -0.90 12.15 -1.75
C ALA A 144 -0.01 13.02 -0.86
N THR A 145 1.17 13.41 -1.35
CA THR A 145 2.09 14.28 -0.61
C THR A 145 1.43 15.58 -0.18
N ARG A 146 0.72 16.27 -1.08
CA ARG A 146 0.00 17.51 -0.77
C ARG A 146 -1.10 17.28 0.27
N TYR A 147 -1.89 16.23 0.14
CA TYR A 147 -3.02 15.94 1.04
C TYR A 147 -2.56 15.66 2.47
N TYR A 148 -1.56 14.80 2.65
CA TYR A 148 -1.07 14.38 3.96
C TYR A 148 -0.15 15.41 4.63
N SER A 149 0.70 16.10 3.87
CA SER A 149 1.54 17.20 4.44
C SER A 149 0.69 18.35 4.98
N THR A 150 -0.41 18.71 4.30
CA THR A 150 -1.35 19.75 4.76
C THR A 150 -1.98 19.39 6.11
N ARG A 151 -2.04 18.10 6.46
CA ARG A 151 -2.56 17.59 7.73
C ARG A 151 -1.48 17.31 8.76
N GLY A 152 -0.24 17.74 8.51
CA GLY A 152 0.88 17.63 9.45
C GLY A 152 1.49 16.24 9.56
N PHE A 153 1.24 15.34 8.59
CA PHE A 153 1.93 14.06 8.56
C PHE A 153 3.41 14.29 8.20
N PRO A 154 4.36 13.72 8.98
CA PRO A 154 5.78 13.81 8.65
C PRO A 154 6.07 12.90 7.46
N LEU A 155 6.42 13.50 6.33
CA LEU A 155 6.74 12.77 5.10
C LEU A 155 8.22 12.97 4.76
N ARG A 156 8.83 11.94 4.16
CA ARG A 156 10.19 11.99 3.60
C ARG A 156 10.18 11.64 2.12
N ASN A 157 11.27 11.95 1.44
CA ASN A 157 11.49 11.46 0.08
C ASN A 157 11.80 9.96 0.08
N PRO A 158 11.40 9.22 -0.97
CA PRO A 158 11.79 7.83 -1.15
C PRO A 158 13.30 7.73 -1.41
N ASP A 159 13.92 6.66 -0.93
CA ASP A 159 15.36 6.41 -1.08
C ASP A 159 15.75 5.85 -2.46
N PHE A 160 14.76 5.44 -3.25
CA PHE A 160 14.91 4.79 -4.56
C PHE A 160 13.77 5.17 -5.50
N LEU A 161 13.96 4.93 -6.80
CA LEU A 161 12.87 4.95 -7.76
C LEU A 161 11.86 3.84 -7.43
N LEU A 162 10.57 4.19 -7.43
CA LEU A 162 9.46 3.30 -7.13
C LEU A 162 9.08 2.49 -8.37
N PRO A 163 9.28 1.15 -8.36
CA PRO A 163 9.07 0.34 -9.54
C PRO A 163 7.57 0.07 -9.78
N ALA A 164 7.12 0.31 -11.01
CA ALA A 164 5.77 0.03 -11.46
C ALA A 164 5.81 -0.86 -12.71
N VAL A 165 5.25 -2.06 -12.61
CA VAL A 165 5.17 -3.01 -13.70
C VAL A 165 3.80 -2.89 -14.37
N ILE A 166 3.80 -2.52 -15.65
CA ILE A 166 2.59 -2.27 -16.44
C ILE A 166 2.36 -3.42 -17.40
N CYS A 167 1.24 -4.10 -17.23
CA CYS A 167 0.81 -5.23 -18.03
C CYS A 167 -0.25 -4.80 -19.05
N PRO A 168 0.02 -4.85 -20.36
CA PRO A 168 -0.93 -4.37 -21.38
C PRO A 168 -2.19 -5.22 -21.52
N THR A 169 -2.13 -6.50 -21.11
CA THR A 169 -3.28 -7.42 -21.18
C THR A 169 -3.49 -8.16 -19.87
N TRP A 170 -4.70 -8.65 -19.64
CA TRP A 170 -5.04 -9.44 -18.46
C TRP A 170 -4.21 -10.73 -18.37
N GLU A 171 -3.89 -11.35 -19.51
CA GLU A 171 -3.02 -12.53 -19.58
C GLU A 171 -1.58 -12.18 -19.19
N SER A 172 -1.07 -11.03 -19.65
CA SER A 172 0.26 -10.56 -19.25
C SER A 172 0.33 -10.24 -17.75
N PHE A 173 -0.75 -9.71 -17.18
CA PHE A 173 -0.89 -9.45 -15.75
C PHE A 173 -0.83 -10.74 -14.93
N GLN A 174 -1.65 -11.74 -15.26
CA GLN A 174 -1.66 -13.03 -14.58
C GLN A 174 -0.31 -13.76 -14.69
N ARG A 175 0.31 -13.77 -15.88
CA ARG A 175 1.63 -14.41 -16.06
C ARG A 175 2.71 -13.72 -15.24
N THR A 176 2.68 -12.39 -15.15
CA THR A 176 3.66 -11.63 -14.37
C THR A 176 3.47 -11.87 -12.87
N ALA A 177 2.22 -11.83 -12.39
CA ALA A 177 1.90 -12.16 -11.00
C ALA A 177 2.35 -13.58 -10.63
N ALA A 178 2.09 -14.57 -11.50
CA ALA A 178 2.51 -15.95 -11.28
C ALA A 178 4.05 -16.11 -11.25
N ARG A 179 4.78 -15.38 -12.09
CA ARG A 179 6.25 -15.35 -12.08
C ARG A 179 6.82 -14.74 -10.79
N GLU A 180 6.12 -13.77 -10.21
CA GLU A 180 6.48 -13.19 -8.91
C GLU A 180 6.01 -14.05 -7.72
N GLY A 181 5.38 -15.21 -7.97
CA GLY A 181 4.89 -16.10 -6.93
C GLY A 181 3.57 -15.67 -6.29
N THR A 182 2.90 -14.67 -6.87
CA THR A 182 1.64 -14.10 -6.36
C THR A 182 0.45 -14.85 -6.94
N GLN A 183 -0.37 -15.46 -6.08
CA GLN A 183 -1.67 -15.99 -6.45
C GLN A 183 -2.71 -14.88 -6.40
N LEU A 184 -3.27 -14.50 -7.55
CA LEU A 184 -4.26 -13.43 -7.65
C LEU A 184 -5.65 -13.91 -7.22
N PRO A 185 -6.28 -13.29 -6.20
CA PRO A 185 -7.69 -13.50 -5.94
C PRO A 185 -8.55 -13.06 -7.14
N PRO A 186 -9.73 -13.68 -7.34
CA PRO A 186 -10.67 -13.26 -8.39
C PRO A 186 -11.00 -11.77 -8.31
N GLY A 187 -10.91 -11.07 -9.45
CA GLY A 187 -11.25 -9.64 -9.54
C GLY A 187 -10.12 -8.67 -9.17
N THR A 188 -8.91 -9.15 -8.87
CA THR A 188 -7.73 -8.30 -8.61
C THR A 188 -7.30 -7.57 -9.87
N LEU A 189 -7.41 -6.24 -9.91
CA LEU A 189 -7.06 -5.42 -11.09
C LEU A 189 -5.65 -4.80 -11.02
N GLY A 190 -4.98 -4.97 -9.89
CA GLY A 190 -3.64 -4.54 -9.59
C GLY A 190 -3.30 -4.93 -8.14
N TYR A 191 -2.00 -4.92 -7.80
CA TYR A 191 -1.57 -5.07 -6.42
C TYR A 191 -0.25 -4.34 -6.18
N TYR A 192 -0.05 -3.85 -4.95
CA TYR A 192 1.25 -3.53 -4.40
C TYR A 192 1.83 -4.73 -3.65
N ASP A 193 3.05 -5.15 -4.01
CA ASP A 193 3.83 -6.10 -3.23
C ASP A 193 4.85 -5.36 -2.35
N ARG A 194 4.65 -5.49 -1.04
CA ARG A 194 5.50 -4.90 -0.02
C ARG A 194 6.92 -5.44 -0.04
N LEU A 195 7.18 -6.68 -0.49
CA LEU A 195 8.52 -7.25 -0.48
C LEU A 195 9.35 -6.78 -1.67
N SER A 196 8.82 -6.89 -2.89
CA SER A 196 9.49 -6.36 -4.08
C SER A 196 9.46 -4.84 -4.20
N ASN A 197 8.57 -4.19 -3.43
CA ASN A 197 8.21 -2.78 -3.53
C ASN A 197 7.55 -2.39 -4.86
N ARG A 198 7.01 -3.36 -5.59
CA ARG A 198 6.44 -3.12 -6.92
C ARG A 198 4.94 -2.94 -6.83
N ILE A 199 4.43 -2.04 -7.67
CA ILE A 199 3.03 -2.14 -8.09
C ILE A 199 2.98 -2.90 -9.40
N LEU A 200 2.08 -3.87 -9.50
CA LEU A 200 1.72 -4.52 -10.75
C LEU A 200 0.34 -4.00 -11.16
N LEU A 201 0.24 -3.42 -12.36
CA LEU A 201 -0.99 -2.81 -12.86
C LEU A 201 -1.38 -3.41 -14.22
N TRP A 202 -2.66 -3.76 -14.37
CA TRP A 202 -3.22 -4.10 -15.67
C TRP A 202 -3.73 -2.85 -16.39
N ASP A 203 -3.22 -2.59 -17.59
CA ASP A 203 -3.68 -1.53 -18.47
C ASP A 203 -4.94 -1.96 -19.24
N ALA A 204 -6.09 -1.93 -18.59
CA ALA A 204 -7.39 -2.34 -19.15
C ALA A 204 -7.97 -1.38 -20.23
N GLY A 205 -7.11 -0.69 -21.00
CA GLY A 205 -7.48 0.51 -21.76
C GLY A 205 -7.33 1.79 -20.93
N SER A 206 -6.77 1.65 -19.74
CA SER A 206 -6.55 2.72 -18.79
C SER A 206 -5.69 3.83 -19.36
N GLY A 207 -4.82 3.61 -20.37
CA GLY A 207 -4.12 4.67 -21.10
C GLY A 207 -4.99 5.83 -21.60
N ASN A 208 -6.32 5.65 -21.67
CA ASN A 208 -7.30 6.72 -21.87
C ASN A 208 -7.51 7.54 -20.57
N PRO A 209 -7.26 8.87 -20.56
CA PRO A 209 -7.50 9.73 -19.39
C PRO A 209 -8.94 9.73 -18.86
N ARG A 210 -9.90 9.18 -19.62
CA ARG A 210 -11.33 9.10 -19.27
C ARG A 210 -11.74 7.78 -18.63
N ASP A 211 -10.87 6.77 -18.61
CA ASP A 211 -11.19 5.49 -17.99
C ASP A 211 -11.03 5.55 -16.46
N ARG A 212 -12.17 5.60 -15.78
CA ARG A 212 -12.26 5.70 -14.32
C ARG A 212 -12.07 4.35 -13.62
N GLY A 213 -12.12 3.21 -14.33
CA GLY A 213 -11.89 1.90 -13.71
C GLY A 213 -10.46 1.73 -13.21
N GLY A 214 -9.48 2.13 -14.03
CA GLY A 214 -8.06 2.06 -13.69
C GLY A 214 -7.61 3.10 -12.65
N ILE A 215 -8.33 4.22 -12.48
CA ILE A 215 -7.91 5.28 -11.56
C ILE A 215 -8.05 4.88 -10.09
N HIS A 216 -9.07 4.08 -9.74
CA HIS A 216 -9.28 3.64 -8.36
C HIS A 216 -8.23 2.61 -7.93
N VAL A 217 -7.91 1.67 -8.82
CA VAL A 217 -6.85 0.67 -8.59
C VAL A 217 -5.50 1.35 -8.49
N LEU A 218 -5.19 2.27 -9.41
CA LEU A 218 -3.98 3.09 -9.35
C LEU A 218 -3.92 3.90 -8.05
N ALA A 219 -5.01 4.56 -7.67
CA ALA A 219 -5.07 5.35 -6.45
C ALA A 219 -4.79 4.48 -5.22
N HIS A 220 -5.45 3.32 -5.13
CA HIS A 220 -5.33 2.43 -3.98
C HIS A 220 -3.94 1.80 -3.89
N GLU A 221 -3.50 1.11 -4.94
CA GLU A 221 -2.22 0.37 -4.93
C GLU A 221 -1.01 1.31 -4.99
N GLY A 222 -1.12 2.38 -5.78
CA GLY A 222 -0.12 3.43 -5.81
C GLY A 222 -0.01 4.18 -4.47
N PHE A 223 -1.12 4.31 -3.73
CA PHE A 223 -1.10 4.86 -2.37
C PHE A 223 -0.33 3.96 -1.42
N HIS A 224 -0.54 2.64 -1.44
CA HIS A 224 0.24 1.71 -0.62
C HIS A 224 1.73 1.87 -0.88
N GLN A 225 2.15 1.82 -2.16
CA GLN A 225 3.55 2.04 -2.51
C GLN A 225 4.05 3.40 -2.04
N TRP A 226 3.29 4.47 -2.25
CA TRP A 226 3.68 5.79 -1.75
C TRP A 226 3.86 5.78 -0.22
N ALA A 227 2.85 5.33 0.53
CA ALA A 227 2.81 5.35 1.99
C ALA A 227 4.00 4.62 2.64
N PHE A 228 4.36 3.45 2.11
CA PHE A 228 5.48 2.65 2.59
C PHE A 228 6.86 3.24 2.28
N ASN A 229 6.95 4.19 1.34
CA ASN A 229 8.22 4.77 0.89
C ASN A 229 8.42 6.24 1.31
N VAL A 230 7.38 6.90 1.80
CA VAL A 230 7.47 8.28 2.34
C VAL A 230 7.42 8.36 3.86
N GLY A 231 7.49 7.22 4.55
CA GLY A 231 7.52 7.15 6.01
C GLY A 231 6.14 7.20 6.69
N LEU A 232 5.05 7.14 5.92
CA LEU A 232 3.71 7.02 6.50
C LEU A 232 3.50 5.61 7.09
N HIS A 233 3.99 4.58 6.39
CA HIS A 233 4.01 3.19 6.83
C HIS A 233 5.44 2.64 6.82
N ASN A 234 5.71 1.64 7.66
CA ASN A 234 6.98 0.95 7.72
C ASN A 234 6.87 -0.43 7.02
N ARG A 235 7.76 -0.74 6.07
CA ARG A 235 7.73 -2.02 5.34
C ARG A 235 8.17 -3.21 6.18
N VAL A 236 8.97 -3.00 7.22
CA VAL A 236 9.36 -4.04 8.19
C VAL A 236 8.23 -4.28 9.19
N ASN A 237 7.66 -3.19 9.71
CA ASN A 237 6.54 -3.20 10.66
C ASN A 237 5.28 -2.65 10.00
N PRO A 238 4.57 -3.45 9.17
CA PRO A 238 3.39 -2.96 8.50
C PRO A 238 2.31 -2.56 9.52
N PRO A 239 1.52 -1.52 9.22
CA PRO A 239 0.44 -1.12 10.11
C PRO A 239 -0.69 -2.17 10.09
N PRO A 240 -1.61 -2.15 11.09
CA PRO A 240 -2.83 -2.95 11.04
C PRO A 240 -3.65 -2.69 9.76
N LEU A 241 -4.41 -3.69 9.26
CA LEU A 241 -5.14 -3.55 7.99
C LEU A 241 -6.08 -2.36 7.95
N TRP A 242 -6.78 -2.07 9.05
CA TRP A 242 -7.69 -0.93 9.11
C TRP A 242 -7.00 0.41 8.80
N VAL A 243 -5.72 0.55 9.13
CA VAL A 243 -4.92 1.74 8.82
C VAL A 243 -4.54 1.74 7.35
N ALA A 244 -3.89 0.67 6.87
CA ALA A 244 -3.41 0.60 5.49
C ALA A 244 -4.57 0.72 4.49
N GLU A 245 -5.57 -0.14 4.63
CA GLU A 245 -6.73 -0.18 3.74
C GLU A 245 -7.62 1.05 3.93
N GLY A 246 -7.77 1.56 5.15
CA GLY A 246 -8.58 2.74 5.43
C GLY A 246 -8.01 4.00 4.77
N LEU A 247 -6.70 4.21 4.84
CA LEU A 247 -6.01 5.34 4.22
C LEU A 247 -5.95 5.22 2.69
N ALA A 248 -5.73 4.02 2.16
CA ALA A 248 -5.79 3.76 0.72
C ALA A 248 -7.20 4.02 0.18
N THR A 249 -8.22 3.50 0.85
CA THR A 249 -9.63 3.72 0.51
C THR A 249 -10.02 5.18 0.61
N LEU A 250 -9.55 5.90 1.63
CA LEU A 250 -9.73 7.35 1.73
C LEU A 250 -9.20 8.04 0.47
N PHE A 251 -7.99 7.68 0.06
CA PHE A 251 -7.31 8.30 -1.07
C PHE A 251 -8.01 8.07 -2.41
N GLU A 252 -8.77 6.99 -2.58
CA GLU A 252 -9.60 6.74 -3.79
C GLU A 252 -10.62 7.86 -4.09
N SER A 253 -11.00 8.64 -3.08
CA SER A 253 -12.02 9.69 -3.22
C SER A 253 -11.52 10.80 -4.14
N SER A 254 -12.33 11.24 -5.12
CA SER A 254 -11.92 12.28 -6.08
C SER A 254 -11.67 13.66 -5.44
N GLY A 255 -12.25 13.93 -4.27
CA GLY A 255 -11.91 15.11 -3.48
C GLY A 255 -10.56 15.01 -2.77
N VAL A 256 -9.98 13.82 -2.68
CA VAL A 256 -8.65 13.57 -2.12
C VAL A 256 -7.65 13.40 -3.25
N PHE A 257 -7.79 12.38 -4.10
CA PHE A 257 -6.90 12.18 -5.23
C PHE A 257 -7.17 13.20 -6.34
N GLY A 258 -6.22 14.11 -6.56
CA GLY A 258 -6.34 15.22 -7.51
C GLY A 258 -7.24 16.35 -7.02
N GLY A 259 -7.81 16.23 -5.82
CA GLY A 259 -8.69 17.23 -5.23
C GLY A 259 -7.94 18.34 -4.47
N ASP A 260 -8.70 19.36 -4.06
CA ASP A 260 -8.17 20.42 -3.21
C ASP A 260 -8.18 20.01 -1.72
N PRO A 261 -7.03 19.85 -1.05
CA PRO A 261 -6.94 19.43 0.34
C PRO A 261 -7.57 20.43 1.32
N TYR A 262 -7.77 21.68 0.90
CA TYR A 262 -8.40 22.75 1.69
C TYR A 262 -9.92 22.84 1.52
N SER A 263 -10.50 22.05 0.61
CA SER A 263 -11.96 22.01 0.44
C SER A 263 -12.66 21.55 1.74
N PRO A 264 -13.99 21.70 1.86
CA PRO A 264 -14.70 21.10 2.99
C PRO A 264 -14.61 19.57 2.98
N ALA A 265 -14.62 18.94 4.16
CA ALA A 265 -14.55 17.48 4.28
C ALA A 265 -15.69 16.76 3.52
N SER A 266 -16.87 17.37 3.38
CA SER A 266 -17.99 16.84 2.60
C SER A 266 -17.66 16.61 1.12
N ARG A 267 -16.69 17.35 0.55
CA ARG A 267 -16.24 17.14 -0.83
C ARG A 267 -15.22 16.01 -0.98
N ARG A 268 -14.71 15.46 0.13
CA ARG A 268 -13.67 14.41 0.17
C ARG A 268 -14.18 13.03 0.56
N VAL A 269 -15.50 12.90 0.70
CA VAL A 269 -16.15 11.66 1.11
C VAL A 269 -15.99 10.59 0.03
N HIS A 270 -15.85 9.33 0.47
CA HIS A 270 -16.06 8.17 -0.39
C HIS A 270 -17.54 7.76 -0.31
N PRO A 271 -18.37 8.07 -1.31
CA PRO A 271 -19.82 7.96 -1.18
C PRO A 271 -20.29 6.51 -0.99
N ALA A 272 -19.63 5.54 -1.65
CA ALA A 272 -19.98 4.14 -1.51
C ALA A 272 -19.66 3.63 -0.09
N ARG A 273 -18.50 3.97 0.46
CA ARG A 273 -18.12 3.57 1.82
C ARG A 273 -18.98 4.25 2.88
N LEU A 274 -19.32 5.53 2.70
CA LEU A 274 -20.27 6.22 3.58
C LEU A 274 -21.64 5.55 3.59
N ALA A 275 -22.15 5.13 2.42
CA ALA A 275 -23.42 4.45 2.30
C ALA A 275 -23.39 3.07 2.98
N THR A 276 -22.36 2.26 2.73
CA THR A 276 -22.17 0.95 3.39
C THR A 276 -22.07 1.09 4.91
N PHE A 277 -21.25 2.02 5.40
CA PHE A 277 -21.11 2.28 6.83
C PHE A 277 -22.44 2.73 7.44
N THR A 278 -23.12 3.69 6.81
CA THR A 278 -24.42 4.20 7.27
C THR A 278 -25.46 3.09 7.37
N ALA A 279 -25.55 2.23 6.34
CA ALA A 279 -26.51 1.14 6.33
C ALA A 279 -26.22 0.10 7.43
N ALA A 280 -24.95 -0.23 7.66
CA ALA A 280 -24.54 -1.23 8.64
C ALA A 280 -24.71 -0.80 10.10
N HIS A 281 -24.61 0.51 10.38
CA HIS A 281 -24.70 1.07 11.73
C HIS A 281 -25.99 1.86 12.01
N ALA A 282 -26.95 1.87 11.09
CA ALA A 282 -28.25 2.50 11.32
C ALA A 282 -28.96 1.86 12.52
N GLY A 283 -29.28 2.67 13.53
CA GLY A 283 -30.03 2.22 14.72
C GLY A 283 -29.25 1.27 15.64
N ARG A 284 -27.92 1.20 15.54
CA ARG A 284 -27.07 0.36 16.39
C ARG A 284 -26.16 1.24 17.26
N ASP A 285 -26.50 1.39 18.53
CA ASP A 285 -25.56 1.93 19.52
C ASP A 285 -24.51 0.87 19.88
N HIS A 286 -23.24 1.29 19.94
CA HIS A 286 -22.12 0.52 20.50
C HIS A 286 -21.83 -0.84 19.85
N ALA A 287 -21.71 -0.89 18.51
CA ALA A 287 -21.39 -2.11 17.79
C ALA A 287 -19.97 -2.68 18.07
N GLN A 288 -19.13 -1.93 18.83
CA GLN A 288 -17.72 -2.23 19.10
C GLN A 288 -16.92 -2.50 17.83
N TRP A 289 -17.36 -1.91 16.72
CA TRP A 289 -16.81 -2.14 15.39
C TRP A 289 -15.38 -1.61 15.32
N LEU A 290 -15.13 -0.45 15.95
CA LEU A 290 -13.80 0.18 15.92
C LEU A 290 -12.80 -0.69 16.69
N ARG A 291 -13.21 -1.20 17.86
CA ARG A 291 -12.38 -2.11 18.66
C ARG A 291 -12.05 -3.39 17.89
N LYS A 292 -13.04 -3.97 17.20
CA LYS A 292 -12.87 -5.22 16.41
C LYS A 292 -11.82 -5.05 15.31
N ILE A 293 -11.92 -4.00 14.49
CA ILE A 293 -10.96 -3.76 13.39
C ILE A 293 -9.56 -3.35 13.90
N VAL A 294 -9.46 -2.74 15.09
CA VAL A 294 -8.18 -2.43 15.73
C VAL A 294 -7.48 -3.70 16.22
N GLN A 295 -8.22 -4.58 16.91
CA GLN A 295 -7.67 -5.79 17.51
C GLN A 295 -7.33 -6.89 16.49
N SER A 296 -8.04 -6.95 15.36
CA SER A 296 -7.98 -8.10 14.46
C SER A 296 -8.18 -7.71 13.01
N ASP A 297 -7.46 -8.41 12.14
CA ASP A 297 -7.61 -8.33 10.68
C ASP A 297 -8.72 -9.30 10.17
N ALA A 298 -9.33 -10.11 11.05
CA ALA A 298 -10.40 -11.04 10.70
C ALA A 298 -11.62 -10.41 9.98
N PRO A 299 -12.10 -9.20 10.35
CA PRO A 299 -13.23 -8.57 9.66
C PRO A 299 -13.02 -8.41 8.15
N PHE A 300 -11.79 -8.20 7.70
CA PHE A 300 -11.44 -8.07 6.27
C PHE A 300 -11.60 -9.37 5.49
N ARG A 301 -11.61 -10.53 6.16
CA ARG A 301 -11.89 -11.83 5.54
C ARG A 301 -13.36 -12.21 5.63
N GLU A 302 -14.00 -11.87 6.74
CA GLU A 302 -15.39 -12.26 7.05
C GLU A 302 -16.41 -11.41 6.28
N ASN A 303 -16.23 -10.09 6.28
CA ASN A 303 -17.09 -9.16 5.55
C ASN A 303 -16.24 -8.00 4.99
N PRO A 304 -15.51 -8.23 3.87
CA PRO A 304 -14.62 -7.23 3.30
C PRO A 304 -15.34 -5.90 3.04
N ALA A 305 -16.53 -5.92 2.43
CA ALA A 305 -17.25 -4.69 2.10
C ALA A 305 -17.50 -3.79 3.32
N LEU A 306 -17.90 -4.39 4.46
CA LEU A 306 -18.10 -3.66 5.71
C LEU A 306 -16.77 -3.25 6.34
N ALA A 307 -15.78 -4.14 6.43
CA ALA A 307 -14.48 -3.85 7.03
C ALA A 307 -13.77 -2.68 6.33
N TYR A 308 -13.82 -2.63 4.99
CA TYR A 308 -13.30 -1.49 4.22
C TYR A 308 -14.08 -0.19 4.50
N ALA A 309 -15.40 -0.27 4.69
CA ALA A 309 -16.21 0.90 5.01
C ALA A 309 -15.93 1.43 6.43
N GLU A 310 -15.77 0.54 7.41
CA GLU A 310 -15.39 0.86 8.79
C GLU A 310 -13.97 1.42 8.88
N ALA A 311 -13.02 0.80 8.18
CA ALA A 311 -11.63 1.27 8.08
C ALA A 311 -11.55 2.66 7.43
N TRP A 312 -12.28 2.87 6.32
CA TRP A 312 -12.41 4.19 5.70
C TRP A 312 -13.00 5.21 6.68
N ALA A 313 -14.08 4.87 7.39
CA ALA A 313 -14.74 5.76 8.33
C ALA A 313 -13.79 6.21 9.46
N ALA A 314 -13.04 5.27 10.05
CA ALA A 314 -12.04 5.56 11.07
C ALA A 314 -10.89 6.41 10.51
N ALA A 315 -10.27 5.99 9.40
CA ALA A 315 -9.16 6.69 8.78
C ALA A 315 -9.56 8.12 8.36
N PHE A 316 -10.74 8.30 7.78
CA PHE A 316 -11.26 9.60 7.37
C PHE A 316 -11.52 10.52 8.57
N TYR A 317 -12.16 10.01 9.64
CA TYR A 317 -12.35 10.79 10.87
C TYR A 317 -11.02 11.22 11.48
N PHE A 318 -10.08 10.30 11.70
CA PHE A 318 -8.81 10.63 12.34
C PHE A 318 -7.95 11.56 11.50
N THR A 319 -8.00 11.43 10.17
CA THR A 319 -7.28 12.31 9.24
C THR A 319 -7.87 13.72 9.18
N GLU A 320 -9.20 13.86 9.24
CA GLU A 320 -9.87 15.16 9.11
C GLU A 320 -10.10 15.87 10.46
N ARG A 321 -10.24 15.13 11.56
CA ARG A 321 -10.66 15.67 12.86
C ARG A 321 -9.61 15.57 13.96
N GLU A 322 -8.74 14.56 13.91
CA GLU A 322 -7.71 14.34 14.92
C GLU A 322 -6.31 14.05 14.33
N PRO A 323 -5.84 14.81 13.31
CA PRO A 323 -4.64 14.43 12.57
C PRO A 323 -3.39 14.33 13.44
N ALA A 324 -3.24 15.19 14.46
CA ALA A 324 -2.10 15.13 15.38
C ALA A 324 -2.07 13.83 16.21
N LYS A 325 -3.23 13.36 16.69
CA LYS A 325 -3.34 12.07 17.37
C LYS A 325 -3.06 10.94 16.39
N PHE A 326 -3.58 11.02 15.16
CA PHE A 326 -3.34 9.97 14.18
C PHE A 326 -1.86 9.85 13.81
N VAL A 327 -1.16 10.97 13.64
CA VAL A 327 0.30 11.00 13.44
C VAL A 327 1.03 10.37 14.63
N THR A 328 0.59 10.66 15.87
CA THR A 328 1.17 10.04 17.07
C THR A 328 1.00 8.53 17.07
N TYR A 329 -0.20 8.04 16.73
CA TYR A 329 -0.47 6.61 16.62
C TYR A 329 0.35 5.95 15.50
N LEU A 330 0.44 6.55 14.31
CA LEU A 330 1.25 5.99 13.22
C LEU A 330 2.75 5.93 13.54
N ARG A 331 3.27 6.90 14.31
CA ARG A 331 4.65 6.85 14.81
C ARG A 331 4.84 5.65 15.75
N ALA A 332 3.94 5.48 16.72
CA ALA A 332 3.99 4.32 17.62
C ALA A 332 3.97 2.99 16.85
N VAL A 333 3.13 2.88 15.81
CA VAL A 333 3.06 1.71 14.92
C VAL A 333 4.38 1.50 14.16
N ASN A 334 4.98 2.56 13.63
CA ASN A 334 6.19 2.49 12.82
C ASN A 334 7.45 2.21 13.65
N ASP A 335 7.47 2.64 14.92
CA ASP A 335 8.59 2.53 15.86
C ASP A 335 8.60 1.19 16.63
N ARG A 336 7.67 0.27 16.32
CA ARG A 336 7.67 -1.08 16.88
C ARG A 336 9.00 -1.78 16.63
N GLU A 337 9.41 -2.62 17.57
CA GLU A 337 10.51 -3.53 17.29
C GLU A 337 10.09 -4.59 16.27
N PRO A 338 10.93 -4.90 15.28
CA PRO A 338 10.68 -5.99 14.34
C PRO A 338 10.38 -7.28 15.11
N SER A 339 9.16 -7.80 14.97
CA SER A 339 8.69 -9.01 15.67
C SER A 339 7.79 -9.84 14.76
N ALA A 340 7.63 -11.12 15.10
CA ALA A 340 6.85 -12.10 14.34
C ALA A 340 5.34 -11.80 14.25
N GLY A 341 4.89 -10.73 14.91
CA GLY A 341 3.50 -10.29 14.93
C GLY A 341 3.18 -9.53 16.21
N ILE A 342 2.17 -8.68 16.14
CA ILE A 342 1.64 -7.96 17.30
C ILE A 342 0.30 -8.57 17.71
N SER A 343 0.11 -8.84 19.00
CA SER A 343 -1.14 -9.41 19.50
C SER A 343 -2.29 -8.40 19.41
N GLY A 344 -3.53 -8.86 19.34
CA GLY A 344 -4.70 -7.96 19.35
C GLY A 344 -4.79 -7.11 20.62
N ARG A 345 -4.28 -7.62 21.75
CA ARG A 345 -4.19 -6.87 23.02
C ARG A 345 -3.19 -5.73 22.92
N ASP A 346 -2.04 -5.97 22.30
CA ASP A 346 -1.01 -4.93 22.15
C ASP A 346 -1.45 -3.87 21.14
N ARG A 347 -2.12 -4.26 20.03
CA ARG A 347 -2.76 -3.32 19.10
C ARG A 347 -3.78 -2.44 19.82
N GLU A 348 -4.59 -3.02 20.70
CA GLU A 348 -5.56 -2.28 21.51
C GLU A 348 -4.88 -1.33 22.49
N ALA A 349 -3.86 -1.78 23.21
CA ALA A 349 -3.12 -0.96 24.17
C ALA A 349 -2.45 0.23 23.48
N GLU A 350 -1.82 0.01 22.33
CA GLU A 350 -1.22 1.07 21.51
C GLU A 350 -2.26 2.09 21.05
N PHE A 351 -3.41 1.63 20.54
CA PHE A 351 -4.50 2.50 20.10
C PHE A 351 -5.06 3.32 21.27
N THR A 352 -5.40 2.66 22.37
CA THR A 352 -6.01 3.31 23.55
C THR A 352 -5.05 4.26 24.26
N GLY A 353 -3.74 4.03 24.18
CA GLY A 353 -2.72 4.96 24.63
C GLY A 353 -2.76 6.33 23.93
N VAL A 354 -3.30 6.40 22.71
CA VAL A 354 -3.39 7.64 21.92
C VAL A 354 -4.81 8.22 21.89
N PHE A 355 -5.81 7.36 21.66
CA PHE A 355 -7.19 7.79 21.45
C PHE A 355 -8.08 7.69 22.70
N GLY A 356 -7.61 7.01 23.74
CA GLY A 356 -8.36 6.70 24.96
C GLY A 356 -9.13 5.38 24.86
N SER A 357 -9.66 4.91 25.99
CA SER A 357 -10.35 3.63 26.13
C SER A 357 -11.89 3.72 26.07
N ASP A 358 -12.45 4.92 25.88
CA ASP A 358 -13.89 5.11 25.71
C ASP A 358 -14.30 4.89 24.24
N TRP A 359 -14.38 3.60 23.88
CA TRP A 359 -14.76 3.16 22.53
C TRP A 359 -16.14 3.66 22.11
N GLY A 360 -17.11 3.66 23.03
CA GLY A 360 -18.48 4.10 22.76
C GLY A 360 -18.53 5.58 22.39
N ASN A 361 -17.79 6.42 23.11
CA ASN A 361 -17.64 7.83 22.78
C ASN A 361 -16.93 8.02 21.43
N LEU A 362 -15.85 7.29 21.16
CA LEU A 362 -15.14 7.35 19.88
C LEU A 362 -16.06 7.03 18.70
N GLU A 363 -16.77 5.90 18.75
CA GLU A 363 -17.73 5.50 17.72
C GLU A 363 -18.84 6.54 17.54
N THR A 364 -19.34 7.12 18.64
CA THR A 364 -20.35 8.20 18.61
C THR A 364 -19.82 9.45 17.91
N ARG A 365 -18.58 9.86 18.19
CA ARG A 365 -17.95 11.03 17.56
C ARG A 365 -17.70 10.80 16.07
N ILE A 366 -17.28 9.61 15.68
CA ILE A 366 -17.13 9.21 14.27
C ILE A 366 -18.50 9.26 13.57
N GLY A 367 -19.52 8.59 14.12
CA GLY A 367 -20.86 8.56 13.57
C GLY A 367 -21.48 9.96 13.43
N ARG A 368 -21.35 10.81 14.46
CA ARG A 368 -21.80 12.20 14.42
C ARG A 368 -21.10 12.98 13.32
N PHE A 369 -19.78 12.88 13.20
CA PHE A 369 -19.06 13.53 12.11
C PHE A 369 -19.58 13.07 10.74
N LEU A 370 -19.66 11.76 10.50
CA LEU A 370 -20.12 11.24 9.22
C LEU A 370 -21.56 11.65 8.88
N SER A 371 -22.43 11.81 9.88
CA SER A 371 -23.79 12.32 9.66
C SER A 371 -23.84 13.75 9.11
N THR A 372 -22.83 14.58 9.42
CA THR A 372 -22.70 15.95 8.87
C THR A 372 -22.22 16.01 7.43
N LEU A 373 -21.79 14.88 6.87
CA LEU A 373 -21.23 14.78 5.52
C LEU A 373 -22.25 14.26 4.50
N ARG A 374 -23.46 13.94 4.95
CA ARG A 374 -24.56 13.60 4.05
C ARG A 374 -24.94 14.85 3.25
N PRO A 375 -25.14 14.72 1.93
CA PRO A 375 -25.56 15.84 1.10
C PRO A 375 -26.90 16.43 1.53
#